data_AF-A0A7S1XM85-F1
#
_entry.id   AF-A0A7S1XM85-F1
#
_cell.length_a   1.000
_cell.length_b   1.000
_cell.length_c   1.000
_cell.angle_alpha   90.00
_cell.angle_beta   90.00
_cell.angle_gamma   90.00
#
_symmetry.space_group_name_H-M   'P 1'
#
loop_
_entity.id
_entity.type
_entity.pdbx_description
1 polymer ?
#
loop_
_entity_poly.entity_id
_entity_poly.type
_entity_poly.pdbx_seq_one_letter_code
_entity_poly.pdbx_strand_id
1 'polypeptide(L)'
;PPIFKVSNFLDKGDIDFLKWSALNQKDARRRLKRSTTGSKSVEVSSTRTSETAFDTHSKVALKLKRRCFDLLGMQPYEEKMADGLQLLRYNVSAAYNSHYDFIESTTDANFNWQPREGGSNRFATVLLYLSDVEQGGETVFPKAPGYGSAEEVSTEISRLREGPYAGYFRKNSWQEKLVGECNSKLSIKPKAGEAILFYNQLPDGSRDENSIHGACPVLKGQKWAANLWVWNDIRYGYARKTADKGEAFRAVFVNQSNGPIQLVWVSAEQQRVSYGAIEPGHSRAMDTFRDHAFEFHMNGIVDKNLSLDTRLRRFSMETGTVFVYEEHLDA
;
A
#
# COMPACT_ATOMS: atom_id res chain seq x y z
N PRO A 1 12.43 -0.17 -0.49
CA PRO A 1 11.68 -1.41 -0.81
C PRO A 1 12.15 -2.02 -2.14
N PRO A 2 11.68 -3.22 -2.50
CA PRO A 2 11.63 -3.66 -3.89
C PRO A 2 10.81 -2.66 -4.73
N ILE A 3 11.39 -2.21 -5.85
CA ILE A 3 10.78 -1.25 -6.77
C ILE A 3 10.86 -1.83 -8.18
N PHE A 4 9.73 -1.93 -8.85
CA PHE A 4 9.60 -2.49 -10.20
C PHE A 4 9.08 -1.42 -11.12
N LYS A 5 9.73 -1.28 -12.28
CA LYS A 5 9.26 -0.45 -13.37
C LYS A 5 8.61 -1.35 -14.42
N VAL A 6 7.37 -1.04 -14.79
CA VAL A 6 6.58 -1.82 -15.73
C VAL A 6 6.26 -0.96 -16.95
N SER A 7 6.89 -1.29 -18.08
CA SER A 7 6.63 -0.58 -19.34
C SER A 7 5.36 -1.09 -20.02
N ASN A 8 4.74 -0.25 -20.85
CA ASN A 8 3.55 -0.57 -21.65
C ASN A 8 2.36 -1.11 -20.81
N PHE A 9 2.18 -0.54 -19.62
CA PHE A 9 1.12 -0.94 -18.69
C PHE A 9 -0.23 -0.29 -19.02
N LEU A 10 -0.24 0.91 -19.61
CA LEU A 10 -1.46 1.64 -19.97
C LEU A 10 -1.48 1.93 -21.45
N ASP A 11 -2.66 1.83 -22.06
CA ASP A 11 -2.87 2.29 -23.42
C ASP A 11 -3.21 3.79 -23.46
N LYS A 12 -2.99 4.42 -24.61
CA LYS A 12 -3.24 5.85 -24.80
C LYS A 12 -4.71 6.23 -24.58
N GLY A 13 -5.65 5.34 -24.91
CA GLY A 13 -7.08 5.58 -24.76
C GLY A 13 -7.48 5.68 -23.28
N ASP A 14 -7.00 4.76 -22.45
CA ASP A 14 -7.18 4.78 -21.00
C ASP A 14 -6.60 6.07 -20.38
N ILE A 15 -5.39 6.46 -20.81
CA ILE A 15 -4.72 7.69 -20.35
C ILE A 15 -5.56 8.93 -20.68
N ASP A 16 -5.97 9.06 -21.94
CA ASP A 16 -6.74 10.21 -22.42
C ASP A 16 -8.10 10.28 -21.70
N PHE A 17 -8.76 9.14 -21.50
CA PHE A 17 -10.01 9.06 -20.76
C PHE A 17 -9.86 9.50 -19.30
N LEU A 18 -8.84 9.02 -18.57
CA LEU A 18 -8.62 9.39 -17.17
C LEU A 18 -8.39 10.89 -17.01
N LYS A 19 -7.56 11.48 -17.88
CA LYS A 19 -7.33 12.94 -17.88
C LYS A 19 -8.61 13.72 -18.19
N TRP A 20 -9.34 13.31 -19.22
CA TRP A 20 -10.61 13.93 -19.59
C TRP A 20 -11.63 13.86 -18.45
N SER A 21 -11.79 12.68 -17.84
CA SER A 21 -12.69 12.45 -16.71
C SER A 21 -12.35 13.34 -15.52
N ALA A 22 -11.06 13.45 -15.18
CA ALA A 22 -10.58 14.31 -14.09
C ALA A 22 -10.91 15.79 -14.30
N LEU A 23 -10.74 16.28 -15.53
CA LEU A 23 -11.00 17.68 -15.91
C LEU A 23 -12.49 18.01 -15.99
N ASN A 24 -13.32 17.04 -16.36
CA ASN A 24 -14.76 17.23 -16.57
C ASN A 24 -15.63 16.74 -15.40
N GLN A 25 -15.01 16.32 -14.30
CA GLN A 25 -15.71 15.86 -13.12
C GLN A 25 -16.49 17.01 -12.46
N LYS A 26 -17.82 16.89 -12.45
CA LYS A 26 -18.72 17.92 -11.88
C LYS A 26 -18.92 17.75 -10.38
N ASP A 27 -18.73 16.55 -9.84
CA ASP A 27 -18.86 16.32 -8.40
C ASP A 27 -17.70 17.00 -7.65
N ALA A 28 -18.04 17.96 -6.79
CA ALA A 28 -17.08 18.69 -5.99
C ALA A 28 -16.21 17.79 -5.10
N ARG A 29 -16.66 16.61 -4.69
CA ARG A 29 -15.87 15.67 -3.88
C ARG A 29 -14.85 14.88 -4.70
N ARG A 30 -15.04 14.79 -6.01
CA ARG A 30 -14.23 13.94 -6.91
C ARG A 30 -13.43 14.73 -7.94
N ARG A 31 -13.75 16.01 -8.15
CA ARG A 31 -13.06 16.89 -9.11
C ARG A 31 -11.64 17.23 -8.66
N LEU A 32 -10.79 17.60 -9.63
CA LEU A 32 -9.45 18.10 -9.36
C LEU A 32 -9.49 19.30 -8.42
N LYS A 33 -8.80 19.16 -7.29
CA LYS A 33 -8.63 20.20 -6.28
C LYS A 33 -7.23 20.14 -5.68
N ARG A 34 -6.78 21.24 -5.10
CA ARG A 34 -5.56 21.28 -4.28
C ARG A 34 -5.56 20.14 -3.26
N SER A 35 -4.45 19.43 -3.18
CA SER A 35 -4.33 18.26 -2.31
C SER A 35 -4.29 18.67 -0.84
N THR A 36 -4.92 17.88 0.02
CA THR A 36 -4.88 17.99 1.49
C THR A 36 -4.06 16.82 2.06
N THR A 37 -3.50 16.97 3.26
CA THR A 37 -2.83 15.90 4.00
C THR A 37 -3.63 15.54 5.25
N GLY A 38 -3.98 14.27 5.43
CA GLY A 38 -4.71 13.78 6.61
C GLY A 38 -6.22 13.56 6.40
N SER A 39 -6.80 12.64 7.17
CA SER A 39 -8.19 12.21 7.11
C SER A 39 -9.18 13.15 7.82
N LYS A 40 -8.71 14.19 8.51
CA LYS A 40 -9.53 15.03 9.41
C LYS A 40 -9.45 16.55 9.22
N SER A 41 -8.61 17.08 8.33
CA SER A 41 -8.55 18.53 8.05
C SER A 41 -8.50 18.86 6.55
N VAL A 42 -9.36 19.79 6.13
CA VAL A 42 -9.41 20.37 4.78
C VAL A 42 -8.35 21.46 4.65
N GLU A 43 -7.15 21.24 5.19
CA GLU A 43 -6.05 22.19 5.04
C GLU A 43 -5.29 21.88 3.75
N VAL A 44 -5.18 22.89 2.89
CA VAL A 44 -4.39 22.80 1.65
C VAL A 44 -2.95 22.52 2.04
N SER A 45 -2.40 21.42 1.54
CA SER A 45 -1.06 20.99 1.92
C SER A 45 0.00 21.95 1.37
N SER A 46 0.90 22.39 2.25
CA SER A 46 2.08 23.19 1.91
C SER A 46 3.22 22.33 1.34
N THR A 47 3.16 21.00 1.56
CA THR A 47 4.20 20.03 1.20
C THR A 47 3.78 19.07 0.08
N ARG A 48 2.47 18.93 -0.17
CA ARG A 48 1.88 18.30 -1.36
C ARG A 48 1.20 19.35 -2.20
N THR A 49 1.89 19.82 -3.22
CA THR A 49 1.42 20.92 -4.06
C THR A 49 0.80 20.48 -5.39
N SER A 50 0.33 19.25 -5.49
CA SER A 50 -0.46 18.75 -6.62
C SER A 50 -1.94 19.07 -6.50
N GLU A 51 -2.66 18.87 -7.60
CA GLU A 51 -4.11 18.70 -7.61
C GLU A 51 -4.47 17.21 -7.66
N THR A 52 -5.54 16.83 -6.99
CA THR A 52 -5.97 15.44 -6.85
C THR A 52 -7.46 15.29 -7.19
N ALA A 53 -7.81 14.20 -7.87
CA ALA A 53 -9.15 13.70 -8.12
C ALA A 53 -9.21 12.20 -7.79
N PHE A 54 -10.40 11.64 -7.63
CA PHE A 54 -10.58 10.20 -7.41
C PHE A 54 -11.59 9.61 -8.40
N ASP A 55 -11.22 8.50 -9.01
CA ASP A 55 -12.10 7.67 -9.81
C ASP A 55 -12.24 6.27 -9.20
N THR A 56 -13.44 5.96 -8.77
CA THR A 56 -13.80 4.71 -8.09
C THR A 56 -14.72 3.82 -8.91
N HIS A 57 -15.19 4.28 -10.08
CA HIS A 57 -16.34 3.64 -10.74
C HIS A 57 -16.21 3.52 -12.26
N SER A 58 -15.38 4.32 -12.92
CA SER A 58 -15.31 4.26 -14.38
C SER A 58 -14.82 2.89 -14.84
N LYS A 59 -15.28 2.47 -16.03
CA LYS A 59 -14.84 1.19 -16.62
C LYS A 59 -13.31 1.13 -16.76
N VAL A 60 -12.68 2.26 -17.10
CA VAL A 60 -11.22 2.37 -17.19
C VAL A 60 -10.57 2.23 -15.80
N ALA A 61 -11.08 2.91 -14.77
CA ALA A 61 -10.55 2.75 -13.41
C ALA A 61 -10.67 1.30 -12.92
N LEU A 62 -11.83 0.65 -13.11
CA LEU A 62 -12.02 -0.74 -12.71
C LEU A 62 -11.13 -1.72 -13.51
N LYS A 63 -10.97 -1.51 -14.82
CA LYS A 63 -10.03 -2.26 -15.68
C LYS A 63 -8.61 -2.17 -15.14
N LEU A 64 -8.14 -0.97 -14.82
CA LEU A 64 -6.78 -0.75 -14.32
C LEU A 64 -6.58 -1.28 -12.90
N LYS A 65 -7.57 -1.16 -12.02
CA LYS A 65 -7.52 -1.76 -10.69
C LYS A 65 -7.35 -3.28 -10.76
N ARG A 66 -8.13 -3.96 -11.60
CA ARG A 66 -7.99 -5.40 -11.86
C ARG A 66 -6.58 -5.74 -12.38
N ARG A 67 -6.10 -5.00 -13.38
CA ARG A 67 -4.76 -5.19 -13.95
C ARG A 67 -3.64 -4.99 -12.92
N CYS A 68 -3.79 -4.05 -11.98
CA CYS A 68 -2.84 -3.87 -10.88
C CYS A 68 -2.87 -5.04 -9.90
N PHE A 69 -4.04 -5.61 -9.61
CA PHE A 69 -4.16 -6.82 -8.80
C PHE A 69 -3.55 -8.03 -9.51
N ASP A 70 -3.71 -8.14 -10.84
CA ASP A 70 -3.03 -9.17 -11.65
C ASP A 70 -1.50 -9.03 -11.53
N LEU A 71 -0.98 -7.80 -11.67
CA LEU A 71 0.45 -7.50 -11.53
C LEU A 71 1.00 -7.90 -10.15
N LEU A 72 0.21 -7.72 -9.10
CA LEU A 72 0.55 -8.07 -7.72
C LEU A 72 0.38 -9.56 -7.40
N GLY A 73 -0.21 -10.35 -8.30
CA GLY A 73 -0.59 -11.74 -8.02
C GLY A 73 -1.72 -11.88 -7.00
N MET A 74 -2.51 -10.82 -6.76
CA MET A 74 -3.61 -10.80 -5.80
C MET A 74 -4.94 -11.07 -6.50
N GLN A 75 -5.21 -12.33 -6.84
CA GLN A 75 -6.46 -12.73 -7.50
C GLN A 75 -7.35 -13.58 -6.60
N PRO A 76 -8.70 -13.44 -6.71
CA PRO A 76 -9.40 -12.52 -7.59
C PRO A 76 -9.33 -11.06 -7.12
N TYR A 77 -9.57 -10.12 -8.03
CA TYR A 77 -9.70 -8.71 -7.70
C TYR A 77 -10.80 -8.44 -6.64
N GLU A 78 -10.44 -7.75 -5.55
CA GLU A 78 -11.37 -7.35 -4.49
C GLU A 78 -11.42 -5.83 -4.29
N GLU A 79 -12.56 -5.20 -4.59
CA GLU A 79 -12.77 -3.74 -4.47
C GLU A 79 -12.50 -3.24 -3.04
N LYS A 80 -12.83 -4.04 -2.02
CA LYS A 80 -12.62 -3.71 -0.61
C LYS A 80 -11.15 -3.72 -0.17
N MET A 81 -10.23 -4.20 -1.01
CA MET A 81 -8.78 -4.16 -0.76
C MET A 81 -8.08 -3.06 -1.59
N ALA A 82 -8.84 -2.23 -2.28
CA ALA A 82 -8.31 -1.19 -3.15
C ALA A 82 -8.91 0.17 -2.77
N ASP A 83 -8.06 1.18 -2.69
CA ASP A 83 -8.56 2.56 -2.72
C ASP A 83 -9.14 2.89 -4.10
N GLY A 84 -9.82 4.03 -4.19
CA GLY A 84 -10.12 4.64 -5.49
C GLY A 84 -8.85 4.99 -6.25
N LEU A 85 -8.91 4.94 -7.58
CA LEU A 85 -7.79 5.37 -8.41
C LEU A 85 -7.60 6.89 -8.23
N GLN A 86 -6.51 7.28 -7.60
CA GLN A 86 -6.24 8.68 -7.27
C GLN A 86 -5.53 9.36 -8.44
N LEU A 87 -6.21 10.23 -9.17
CA LEU A 87 -5.61 11.00 -10.27
C LEU A 87 -4.89 12.23 -9.75
N LEU A 88 -3.69 12.47 -10.26
CA LEU A 88 -2.75 13.50 -9.81
C LEU A 88 -2.35 14.39 -10.96
N ARG A 89 -2.37 15.71 -10.74
CA ARG A 89 -1.83 16.71 -11.66
C ARG A 89 -0.83 17.60 -10.95
N TYR A 90 0.40 17.67 -11.47
CA TYR A 90 1.43 18.59 -11.02
C TYR A 90 1.72 19.57 -12.15
N ASN A 91 1.41 20.84 -11.91
CA ASN A 91 1.85 21.94 -12.76
C ASN A 91 3.32 22.26 -12.49
N VAL A 92 3.89 23.17 -13.27
CA VAL A 92 5.24 23.70 -13.02
C VAL A 92 5.37 24.13 -11.55
N SER A 93 6.52 23.81 -10.96
CA SER A 93 6.90 23.95 -9.54
C SER A 93 6.14 23.10 -8.52
N ALA A 94 5.06 22.41 -8.92
CA ALA A 94 4.35 21.50 -8.02
C ALA A 94 5.17 20.24 -7.72
N ALA A 95 5.13 19.79 -6.47
CA ALA A 95 5.92 18.69 -5.92
C ALA A 95 5.17 18.00 -4.76
N TYR A 96 5.70 16.88 -4.29
CA TYR A 96 5.29 16.27 -3.04
C TYR A 96 6.53 15.84 -2.26
N ASN A 97 6.70 16.36 -1.05
CA ASN A 97 7.76 15.91 -0.16
C ASN A 97 7.71 14.40 0.10
N SER A 98 8.84 13.89 0.58
CA SER A 98 9.03 12.48 0.91
C SER A 98 8.05 12.04 2.01
N HIS A 99 7.32 10.95 1.77
CA HIS A 99 6.29 10.42 2.65
C HIS A 99 6.17 8.90 2.51
N TYR A 100 5.39 8.30 3.41
CA TYR A 100 4.98 6.90 3.35
C TYR A 100 3.53 6.81 2.86
N ASP A 101 3.25 5.73 2.14
CA ASP A 101 1.89 5.44 1.68
C ASP A 101 1.09 4.63 2.70
N PHE A 102 1.75 3.84 3.56
CA PHE A 102 1.09 3.18 4.68
C PHE A 102 0.59 4.21 5.71
N ILE A 103 -0.44 3.84 6.44
CA ILE A 103 -1.08 4.70 7.45
C ILE A 103 -0.46 4.43 8.81
N GLU A 104 -0.07 5.48 9.52
CA GLU A 104 0.44 5.37 10.88
C GLU A 104 -0.69 5.07 11.89
N SER A 105 -0.38 4.28 12.91
CA SER A 105 -1.33 3.75 13.91
C SER A 105 -2.04 4.82 14.75
N THR A 106 -1.62 6.08 14.67
CA THR A 106 -2.20 7.23 15.39
C THR A 106 -3.42 7.84 14.70
N THR A 107 -3.77 7.39 13.48
CA THR A 107 -4.77 8.05 12.61
C THR A 107 -6.22 7.80 13.08
N ASP A 108 -6.53 6.59 13.53
CA ASP A 108 -7.82 6.22 14.11
C ASP A 108 -7.64 5.02 15.05
N ALA A 109 -7.93 5.20 16.34
CA ALA A 109 -7.77 4.16 17.36
C ALA A 109 -8.75 2.98 17.20
N ASN A 110 -9.83 3.15 16.43
CA ASN A 110 -10.86 2.12 16.24
C ASN A 110 -10.54 1.17 15.07
N PHE A 111 -9.39 1.33 14.42
CA PHE A 111 -8.96 0.44 13.34
C PHE A 111 -7.56 -0.08 13.60
N ASN A 112 -7.37 -1.39 13.42
CA ASN A 112 -6.06 -2.01 13.54
C ASN A 112 -5.23 -1.74 12.28
N TRP A 113 -4.35 -0.74 12.37
CA TRP A 113 -3.41 -0.35 11.31
C TRP A 113 -2.16 -1.24 11.21
N GLN A 114 -2.06 -2.30 12.02
CA GLN A 114 -0.87 -3.13 12.14
C GLN A 114 -1.08 -4.51 11.49
N PRO A 115 -0.60 -4.74 10.26
CA PRO A 115 -0.79 -6.02 9.57
C PRO A 115 -0.24 -7.21 10.36
N ARG A 116 0.89 -7.04 11.07
CA ARG A 116 1.46 -8.07 11.96
C ARG A 116 0.54 -8.52 13.09
N GLU A 117 -0.44 -7.69 13.47
CA GLU A 117 -1.37 -7.96 14.56
C GLU A 117 -2.77 -8.34 14.04
N GLY A 118 -2.89 -8.76 12.77
CA GLY A 118 -4.17 -9.07 12.12
C GLY A 118 -4.94 -7.84 11.63
N GLY A 119 -4.26 -6.69 11.56
CA GLY A 119 -4.78 -5.44 11.01
C GLY A 119 -4.66 -5.35 9.49
N SER A 120 -5.07 -4.20 8.97
CA SER A 120 -4.99 -3.92 7.54
C SER A 120 -4.34 -2.56 7.31
N ASN A 121 -3.55 -2.47 6.25
CA ASN A 121 -2.89 -1.25 5.82
C ASN A 121 -2.60 -1.34 4.32
N ARG A 122 -2.11 -0.25 3.74
CA ARG A 122 -1.66 -0.24 2.35
C ARG A 122 -0.42 -1.11 2.23
N PHE A 123 -0.53 -2.16 1.44
CA PHE A 123 0.48 -3.19 1.20
C PHE A 123 1.43 -2.77 0.07
N ALA A 124 0.87 -2.28 -1.03
CA ALA A 124 1.61 -1.90 -2.20
C ALA A 124 1.01 -0.66 -2.87
N THR A 125 1.86 0.03 -3.59
CA THR A 125 1.48 1.17 -4.41
C THR A 125 1.83 0.88 -5.86
N VAL A 126 0.85 1.03 -6.74
CA VAL A 126 1.05 1.05 -8.19
C VAL A 126 0.79 2.47 -8.68
N LEU A 127 1.87 3.18 -9.03
CA LEU A 127 1.80 4.54 -9.58
C LEU A 127 1.90 4.47 -11.10
N LEU A 128 0.82 4.90 -11.75
CA LEU A 128 0.61 4.90 -13.18
C LEU A 128 1.02 6.26 -13.75
N TYR A 129 1.94 6.30 -14.72
CA TYR A 129 2.32 7.54 -15.38
C TYR A 129 1.42 7.80 -16.59
N LEU A 130 0.76 8.96 -16.58
CA LEU A 130 -0.21 9.35 -17.59
C LEU A 130 0.37 10.41 -18.56
N SER A 131 1.59 10.89 -18.33
CA SER A 131 2.24 11.87 -19.19
C SER A 131 3.76 11.66 -19.21
N ASP A 132 4.36 11.95 -20.35
CA ASP A 132 5.78 12.26 -20.40
C ASP A 132 6.01 13.64 -19.78
N VAL A 133 7.04 13.75 -18.94
CA VAL A 133 7.44 15.04 -18.34
C VAL A 133 8.78 15.45 -18.93
N GLU A 134 8.85 16.69 -19.41
CA GLU A 134 10.04 17.17 -20.11
C GLU A 134 11.23 17.25 -19.15
N GLN A 135 11.07 17.97 -18.03
CA GLN A 135 12.10 18.12 -17.00
C GLN A 135 11.49 18.13 -15.59
N GLY A 136 12.13 17.42 -14.67
CA GLY A 136 11.65 17.19 -13.31
C GLY A 136 10.49 16.20 -13.25
N GLY A 137 9.75 16.21 -12.15
CA GLY A 137 8.56 15.38 -11.95
C GLY A 137 8.84 13.90 -11.65
N GLU A 138 10.09 13.49 -11.47
CA GLU A 138 10.46 12.12 -11.10
C GLU A 138 9.76 11.65 -9.82
N THR A 139 9.61 10.34 -9.66
CA THR A 139 9.31 9.74 -8.36
C THR A 139 10.64 9.35 -7.72
N VAL A 140 11.01 9.99 -6.61
CA VAL A 140 12.29 9.76 -5.92
C VAL A 140 12.10 8.86 -4.70
N PHE A 141 13.07 7.98 -4.44
CA PHE A 141 13.14 7.12 -3.26
C PHE A 141 14.39 7.50 -2.45
N PRO A 142 14.29 8.42 -1.46
CA PRO A 142 15.46 9.03 -0.83
C PRO A 142 16.40 8.07 -0.10
N LYS A 143 15.89 6.93 0.37
CA LYS A 143 16.68 5.88 1.04
C LYS A 143 17.32 4.88 0.06
N ALA A 144 16.89 4.87 -1.20
CA ALA A 144 17.52 4.03 -2.22
C ALA A 144 18.78 4.71 -2.78
N PRO A 145 19.89 3.98 -2.97
CA PRO A 145 21.09 4.55 -3.55
C PRO A 145 20.79 5.06 -4.96
N GLY A 146 21.25 6.27 -5.27
CA GLY A 146 21.27 6.81 -6.63
C GLY A 146 22.68 6.79 -7.21
N TYR A 147 22.80 7.26 -8.44
CA TYR A 147 24.08 7.32 -9.17
C TYR A 147 24.59 8.74 -9.40
N GLY A 148 23.87 9.76 -8.92
CA GLY A 148 24.26 11.15 -9.12
C GLY A 148 25.39 11.58 -8.19
N SER A 149 26.39 12.22 -8.77
CA SER A 149 27.54 12.80 -8.09
C SER A 149 27.20 14.11 -7.39
N ALA A 150 28.02 14.50 -6.41
CA ALA A 150 27.86 15.78 -5.72
C ALA A 150 28.00 16.98 -6.68
N GLU A 151 28.81 16.86 -7.73
CA GLU A 151 29.01 17.88 -8.75
C GLU A 151 27.77 18.07 -9.64
N GLU A 152 27.13 16.96 -10.05
CA GLU A 152 25.87 17.00 -10.81
C GLU A 152 24.76 17.66 -9.99
N VAL A 153 24.65 17.30 -8.71
CA VAL A 153 23.69 17.94 -7.80
C VAL A 153 23.97 19.43 -7.67
N SER A 154 25.23 19.82 -7.44
CA SER A 154 25.60 21.23 -7.32
C SER A 154 25.26 22.01 -8.59
N THR A 155 25.54 21.42 -9.76
CA THR A 155 25.24 22.01 -11.06
C THR A 155 23.75 22.22 -11.24
N GLU A 156 22.92 21.23 -10.89
CA GLU A 156 21.47 21.36 -11.01
C GLU A 156 20.90 22.40 -10.02
N ILE A 157 21.43 22.47 -8.80
CA ILE A 157 21.04 23.52 -7.84
C ILE A 157 21.44 24.92 -8.34
N SER A 158 22.62 25.09 -8.95
CA SER A 158 23.01 26.35 -9.57
C SER A 158 22.07 26.71 -10.73
N ARG A 159 21.72 25.74 -11.58
CA ARG A 159 20.75 25.92 -12.67
C ARG A 159 19.36 26.34 -12.17
N LEU A 160 18.90 25.81 -11.04
CA LEU A 160 17.65 26.26 -10.42
C LEU A 160 17.70 27.71 -9.95
N ARG A 161 18.85 28.17 -9.45
CA ARG A 161 19.01 29.51 -8.86
C ARG A 161 19.25 30.59 -9.90
N GLU A 162 20.03 30.28 -10.93
CA GLU A 162 20.59 31.26 -11.86
C GLU A 162 20.14 31.02 -13.32
N GLY A 163 19.56 29.85 -13.60
CA GLY A 163 19.14 29.46 -14.93
C GLY A 163 17.67 29.77 -15.24
N PRO A 164 17.06 29.06 -16.21
CA PRO A 164 15.70 29.34 -16.68
C PRO A 164 14.60 29.07 -15.64
N TYR A 165 14.94 28.43 -14.52
CA TYR A 165 14.03 28.12 -13.42
C TYR A 165 14.22 29.05 -12.21
N ALA A 166 15.06 30.08 -12.35
CA ALA A 166 15.28 31.08 -11.32
C ALA A 166 13.95 31.67 -10.82
N GLY A 167 13.77 31.66 -9.50
CA GLY A 167 12.55 32.16 -8.85
C GLY A 167 11.42 31.14 -8.68
N TYR A 168 11.55 29.91 -9.19
CA TYR A 168 10.54 28.86 -8.95
C TYR A 168 10.45 28.48 -7.47
N PHE A 169 11.59 28.48 -6.78
CA PHE A 169 11.68 28.11 -5.38
C PHE A 169 12.50 29.13 -4.59
N ARG A 170 12.16 29.30 -3.31
CA ARG A 170 13.01 30.05 -2.39
C ARG A 170 14.30 29.26 -2.14
N LYS A 171 15.42 29.95 -2.03
CA LYS A 171 16.71 29.35 -1.64
C LYS A 171 16.56 28.58 -0.32
N ASN A 172 17.12 27.38 -0.24
CA ASN A 172 17.05 26.45 0.89
C ASN A 172 15.64 25.93 1.23
N SER A 173 14.64 26.15 0.37
CA SER A 173 13.32 25.56 0.53
C SER A 173 13.36 24.04 0.44
N TRP A 174 12.31 23.38 0.95
CA TRP A 174 12.21 21.93 0.87
C TRP A 174 12.12 21.45 -0.59
N GLN A 175 11.56 22.25 -1.51
CA GLN A 175 11.54 21.92 -2.94
C GLN A 175 12.93 21.93 -3.56
N GLU A 176 13.76 22.93 -3.25
CA GLU A 176 15.15 22.99 -3.72
C GLU A 176 15.95 21.78 -3.20
N LYS A 177 15.79 21.45 -1.91
CA LYS A 177 16.40 20.25 -1.31
C LYS A 177 15.92 18.98 -2.00
N LEU A 178 14.63 18.87 -2.29
CA LEU A 178 14.06 17.73 -2.99
C LEU A 178 14.64 17.58 -4.40
N VAL A 179 14.87 18.67 -5.15
CA VAL A 179 15.57 18.55 -6.45
C VAL A 179 16.98 17.97 -6.27
N GLY A 180 17.70 18.36 -5.21
CA GLY A 180 18.99 17.75 -4.88
C GLY A 180 18.86 16.24 -4.60
N GLU A 181 17.83 15.81 -3.87
CA GLU A 181 17.55 14.38 -3.65
C GLU A 181 17.23 13.66 -4.96
N CYS A 182 16.42 14.27 -5.83
CA CYS A 182 16.03 13.69 -7.12
C CYS A 182 17.21 13.46 -8.07
N ASN A 183 18.28 14.25 -7.92
CA ASN A 183 19.51 14.15 -8.70
C ASN A 183 20.61 13.34 -8.01
N SER A 184 20.42 12.85 -6.78
CA SER A 184 21.42 12.07 -6.04
C SER A 184 20.94 10.68 -5.61
N LYS A 185 19.62 10.46 -5.56
CA LYS A 185 18.98 9.22 -5.13
C LYS A 185 18.31 8.52 -6.31
N LEU A 186 17.86 7.29 -6.09
CA LEU A 186 17.07 6.60 -7.10
C LEU A 186 15.82 7.42 -7.41
N SER A 187 15.71 7.87 -8.65
CA SER A 187 14.56 8.62 -9.15
C SER A 187 14.10 8.04 -10.49
N ILE A 188 12.79 7.95 -10.67
CA ILE A 188 12.18 7.35 -11.85
C ILE A 188 11.45 8.44 -12.64
N LYS A 189 11.90 8.68 -13.87
CA LYS A 189 11.31 9.67 -14.76
C LYS A 189 9.90 9.25 -15.22
N PRO A 190 8.89 10.14 -15.18
CA PRO A 190 7.56 9.81 -15.67
C PRO A 190 7.56 9.66 -17.18
N LYS A 191 7.03 8.53 -17.65
CA LYS A 191 6.79 8.27 -19.06
C LYS A 191 5.38 7.72 -19.23
N ALA A 192 4.59 8.33 -20.09
CA ALA A 192 3.21 7.93 -20.33
C ALA A 192 3.15 6.45 -20.72
N GLY A 193 2.21 5.72 -20.12
CA GLY A 193 2.04 4.30 -20.39
C GLY A 193 2.81 3.38 -19.45
N GLU A 194 3.78 3.89 -18.69
CA GLU A 194 4.54 3.12 -17.72
C GLU A 194 3.89 3.16 -16.33
N ALA A 195 4.20 2.16 -15.51
CA ALA A 195 3.86 2.13 -14.10
C ALA A 195 5.10 1.84 -13.26
N ILE A 196 5.08 2.27 -12.01
CA ILE A 196 5.99 1.75 -10.99
C ILE A 196 5.17 1.03 -9.92
N LEU A 197 5.71 -0.08 -9.45
CA LEU A 197 5.21 -0.85 -8.32
C LEU A 197 6.26 -0.81 -7.23
N PHE A 198 5.85 -0.50 -6.00
CA PHE A 198 6.69 -0.68 -4.82
C PHE A 198 5.85 -1.13 -3.63
N TYR A 199 6.49 -1.88 -2.73
CA TYR A 199 5.85 -2.42 -1.54
C TYR A 199 6.05 -1.49 -0.34
N ASN A 200 5.00 -1.35 0.46
CA ASN A 200 4.96 -0.59 1.71
C ASN A 200 5.13 -1.49 2.93
N GLN A 201 5.18 -2.80 2.72
CA GLN A 201 5.29 -3.82 3.77
C GLN A 201 6.38 -4.83 3.40
N LEU A 202 7.06 -5.36 4.42
CA LEU A 202 7.94 -6.52 4.35
C LEU A 202 7.10 -7.82 4.29
N PRO A 203 7.68 -8.96 3.88
CA PRO A 203 6.95 -10.23 3.79
C PRO A 203 6.30 -10.71 5.09
N ASP A 204 6.82 -10.27 6.23
CA ASP A 204 6.28 -10.58 7.55
C ASP A 204 5.16 -9.61 8.01
N GLY A 205 4.75 -8.66 7.16
CA GLY A 205 3.68 -7.70 7.43
C GLY A 205 4.10 -6.44 8.21
N SER A 206 5.39 -6.26 8.58
CA SER A 206 5.82 -4.94 9.07
C SER A 206 5.86 -3.93 7.94
N ARG A 207 5.75 -2.65 8.30
CA ARG A 207 5.99 -1.53 7.39
C ARG A 207 7.42 -1.56 6.87
N ASP A 208 7.61 -1.29 5.57
CA ASP A 208 8.94 -1.12 4.99
C ASP A 208 9.32 0.36 4.98
N GLU A 209 10.13 0.76 5.97
CA GLU A 209 10.63 2.13 6.11
C GLU A 209 11.50 2.59 4.92
N ASN A 210 11.94 1.67 4.05
CA ASN A 210 12.64 2.03 2.82
C ASN A 210 11.67 2.50 1.73
N SER A 211 10.36 2.32 1.88
CA SER A 211 9.34 2.76 0.91
C SER A 211 9.05 4.26 0.90
N ILE A 212 9.76 5.03 1.73
CA ILE A 212 9.70 6.48 1.69
C ILE A 212 9.98 6.98 0.27
N HIS A 213 9.09 7.82 -0.25
CA HIS A 213 9.19 8.32 -1.61
C HIS A 213 8.56 9.71 -1.74
N GLY A 214 8.94 10.44 -2.78
CA GLY A 214 8.44 11.78 -3.07
C GLY A 214 8.19 12.00 -4.56
N ALA A 215 7.54 13.11 -4.89
CA ALA A 215 7.39 13.57 -6.26
C ALA A 215 8.22 14.84 -6.46
N CYS A 216 9.28 14.70 -7.27
CA CYS A 216 10.17 15.80 -7.61
C CYS A 216 9.39 16.96 -8.25
N PRO A 217 9.84 18.21 -8.05
CA PRO A 217 9.18 19.34 -8.69
C PRO A 217 9.18 19.23 -10.21
N VAL A 218 8.06 19.57 -10.86
CA VAL A 218 8.02 19.70 -12.32
C VAL A 218 8.70 21.02 -12.71
N LEU A 219 9.78 20.95 -13.48
CA LEU A 219 10.51 22.13 -13.96
C LEU A 219 10.01 22.58 -15.33
N LYS A 220 9.66 21.62 -16.20
CA LYS A 220 9.10 21.91 -17.52
C LYS A 220 8.08 20.85 -17.96
N GLY A 221 6.96 21.31 -18.51
CA GLY A 221 5.82 20.48 -18.87
C GLY A 221 4.80 20.35 -17.74
N GLN A 222 4.10 19.22 -17.68
CA GLN A 222 3.07 18.92 -16.69
C GLN A 222 3.06 17.42 -16.40
N LYS A 223 3.04 17.03 -15.13
CA LYS A 223 2.94 15.62 -14.73
C LYS A 223 1.48 15.27 -14.48
N TRP A 224 1.03 14.21 -15.13
CA TRP A 224 -0.16 13.46 -14.78
C TRP A 224 0.24 12.06 -14.33
N ALA A 225 -0.34 11.62 -13.23
CA ALA A 225 -0.19 10.27 -12.72
C ALA A 225 -1.49 9.77 -12.10
N ALA A 226 -1.58 8.48 -11.86
CA ALA A 226 -2.67 7.89 -11.08
C ALA A 226 -2.10 6.90 -10.06
N ASN A 227 -2.47 7.06 -8.80
CA ASN A 227 -2.04 6.15 -7.75
C ASN A 227 -3.12 5.13 -7.44
N LEU A 228 -2.73 3.85 -7.37
CA LEU A 228 -3.55 2.82 -6.76
C LEU A 228 -2.85 2.29 -5.52
N TRP A 229 -3.48 2.47 -4.38
CA TRP A 229 -3.10 1.80 -3.15
C TRP A 229 -3.87 0.49 -3.00
N VAL A 230 -3.12 -0.60 -2.86
CA VAL A 230 -3.66 -1.94 -2.60
C VAL A 230 -3.34 -2.30 -1.15
N TRP A 231 -4.33 -2.79 -0.44
CA TRP A 231 -4.27 -3.15 0.98
C TRP A 231 -3.96 -4.63 1.16
N ASN A 232 -3.35 -5.01 2.29
CA ASN A 232 -3.09 -6.42 2.59
C ASN A 232 -4.37 -7.20 2.94
N ASP A 233 -5.43 -6.49 3.37
CA ASP A 233 -6.75 -7.04 3.72
C ASP A 233 -7.80 -5.93 3.50
N ILE A 234 -9.07 -6.16 3.90
CA ILE A 234 -10.18 -5.21 3.84
C ILE A 234 -9.75 -3.85 4.40
N ARG A 235 -9.94 -2.80 3.60
CA ARG A 235 -9.52 -1.44 3.94
C ARG A 235 -10.42 -0.77 4.96
N TYR A 236 -9.87 0.24 5.62
CA TYR A 236 -10.62 1.13 6.49
C TYR A 236 -11.82 1.78 5.77
N GLY A 237 -12.95 1.89 6.47
CA GLY A 237 -14.20 2.46 5.95
C GLY A 237 -15.06 1.47 5.16
N TYR A 238 -14.57 0.25 4.91
CA TYR A 238 -15.43 -0.87 4.54
C TYR A 238 -15.80 -1.59 5.82
N ALA A 239 -17.09 -1.83 6.03
CA ALA A 239 -17.48 -2.79 7.04
C ALA A 239 -16.80 -4.12 6.66
N ARG A 240 -15.93 -4.64 7.54
CA ARG A 240 -16.02 -6.07 7.81
C ARG A 240 -17.48 -6.21 8.20
N LYS A 241 -18.34 -6.67 7.29
CA LYS A 241 -19.72 -6.99 7.65
C LYS A 241 -19.59 -7.75 8.96
N THR A 242 -20.23 -7.26 10.02
CA THR A 242 -20.48 -8.07 11.20
C THR A 242 -20.95 -9.43 10.69
N ALA A 243 -20.08 -10.45 10.78
CA ALA A 243 -20.35 -11.81 10.35
C ALA A 243 -21.15 -11.95 9.02
N ASP A 244 -20.60 -11.54 7.87
CA ASP A 244 -20.67 -12.51 6.79
C ASP A 244 -19.68 -13.57 7.23
N LYS A 245 -20.15 -14.69 7.78
CA LYS A 245 -19.31 -15.77 8.32
C LYS A 245 -18.33 -16.34 7.26
N GLY A 246 -18.23 -15.77 6.07
CA GLY A 246 -17.61 -16.42 4.92
C GLY A 246 -18.32 -17.75 4.64
N GLU A 247 -17.77 -18.51 3.71
CA GLU A 247 -18.09 -19.92 3.62
C GLU A 247 -17.41 -20.63 4.81
N ALA A 248 -18.16 -21.47 5.53
CA ALA A 248 -17.56 -22.37 6.51
C ALA A 248 -16.52 -23.22 5.77
N PHE A 249 -15.33 -23.33 6.32
CA PHE A 249 -14.32 -24.25 5.82
C PHE A 249 -13.83 -25.13 6.95
N ARG A 250 -13.30 -26.30 6.57
CA ARG A 250 -12.80 -27.28 7.52
C ARG A 250 -11.33 -27.06 7.78
N ALA A 251 -11.01 -26.48 8.94
CA ALA A 251 -9.64 -26.26 9.37
C ALA A 251 -9.10 -27.50 10.09
N VAL A 252 -7.90 -27.93 9.72
CA VAL A 252 -7.16 -29.00 10.37
C VAL A 252 -5.98 -28.40 11.14
N PHE A 253 -6.01 -28.56 12.46
CA PHE A 253 -4.98 -28.13 13.40
C PHE A 253 -4.08 -29.32 13.71
N VAL A 254 -2.81 -29.28 13.32
CA VAL A 254 -1.85 -30.37 13.56
C VAL A 254 -0.82 -29.94 14.60
N ASN A 255 -0.71 -30.70 15.69
CA ASN A 255 0.30 -30.48 16.71
C ASN A 255 1.58 -31.27 16.37
N GLN A 256 2.63 -30.58 15.89
CA GLN A 256 3.97 -31.15 15.73
C GLN A 256 4.95 -30.65 16.80
N SER A 257 4.44 -30.25 17.96
CA SER A 257 5.25 -29.87 19.09
C SER A 257 5.51 -31.01 20.06
N ASN A 258 6.43 -30.77 21.00
CA ASN A 258 6.86 -31.76 21.98
C ASN A 258 5.92 -31.86 23.19
N GLY A 259 4.80 -31.14 23.20
CA GLY A 259 3.85 -31.14 24.32
C GLY A 259 2.39 -30.94 23.86
N PRO A 260 1.42 -31.19 24.74
CA PRO A 260 0.01 -30.96 24.43
C PRO A 260 -0.26 -29.47 24.24
N ILE A 261 -1.02 -29.14 23.20
CA ILE A 261 -1.40 -27.75 22.88
C ILE A 261 -2.89 -27.58 23.13
N GLN A 262 -3.26 -26.64 24.00
CA GLN A 262 -4.65 -26.25 24.19
C GLN A 262 -5.08 -25.30 23.06
N LEU A 263 -6.13 -25.69 22.35
CA LEU A 263 -6.74 -24.89 21.30
C LEU A 263 -7.85 -24.03 21.88
N VAL A 264 -7.74 -22.71 21.74
CA VAL A 264 -8.73 -21.76 22.26
C VAL A 264 -9.21 -20.86 21.13
N TRP A 265 -10.51 -20.80 20.91
CA TRP A 265 -11.11 -19.80 20.03
C TRP A 265 -11.36 -18.51 20.81
N VAL A 266 -11.14 -17.38 20.15
CA VAL A 266 -11.38 -16.05 20.70
C VAL A 266 -12.44 -15.34 19.87
N SER A 267 -13.54 -14.94 20.50
CA SER A 267 -14.61 -14.18 19.85
C SER A 267 -14.18 -12.74 19.58
N ALA A 268 -14.93 -12.03 18.72
CA ALA A 268 -14.73 -10.61 18.47
C ALA A 268 -14.82 -9.77 19.76
N GLU A 269 -15.66 -10.18 20.71
CA GLU A 269 -15.84 -9.59 22.05
C GLU A 269 -14.82 -10.10 23.09
N GLN A 270 -13.72 -10.73 22.66
CA GLN A 270 -12.65 -11.25 23.51
C GLN A 270 -13.06 -12.38 24.46
N GLN A 271 -14.16 -13.08 24.17
CA GLN A 271 -14.54 -14.29 24.90
C GLN A 271 -13.69 -15.48 24.45
N ARG A 272 -13.23 -16.30 25.40
CA ARG A 272 -12.38 -17.47 25.13
C ARG A 272 -13.17 -18.76 25.29
N VAL A 273 -13.15 -19.60 24.28
CA VAL A 273 -13.75 -20.94 24.30
C VAL A 273 -12.67 -21.97 24.02
N SER A 274 -12.40 -22.83 25.01
CA SER A 274 -11.43 -23.92 24.85
C SER A 274 -12.06 -25.10 24.12
N TYR A 275 -11.34 -25.63 23.12
CA TYR A 275 -11.65 -26.87 22.42
C TYR A 275 -10.84 -28.06 22.95
N GLY A 276 -10.06 -27.86 24.01
CA GLY A 276 -9.22 -28.87 24.64
C GLY A 276 -7.85 -29.05 23.98
N ALA A 277 -7.09 -30.01 24.51
CA ALA A 277 -5.75 -30.30 24.04
C ALA A 277 -5.74 -31.07 22.71
N ILE A 278 -4.69 -30.83 21.93
CA ILE A 278 -4.25 -31.67 20.82
C ILE A 278 -2.90 -32.25 21.28
N GLU A 279 -2.80 -33.57 21.38
CA GLU A 279 -1.55 -34.25 21.78
C GLU A 279 -0.49 -34.16 20.69
N PRO A 280 0.81 -34.27 21.03
CA PRO A 280 1.89 -34.37 20.04
C PRO A 280 1.61 -35.41 18.95
N GLY A 281 1.85 -35.05 17.70
CA GLY A 281 1.62 -35.90 16.53
C GLY A 281 0.16 -36.07 16.11
N HIS A 282 -0.79 -35.49 16.86
CA HIS A 282 -2.22 -35.59 16.54
C HIS A 282 -2.75 -34.32 15.87
N SER A 283 -3.94 -34.45 15.28
CA SER A 283 -4.65 -33.36 14.65
C SER A 283 -6.09 -33.25 15.14
N ARG A 284 -6.66 -32.06 14.99
CA ARG A 284 -8.08 -31.79 15.21
C ARG A 284 -8.63 -31.05 14.01
N ALA A 285 -9.70 -31.58 13.42
CA ALA A 285 -10.44 -30.91 12.35
C ALA A 285 -11.73 -30.30 12.91
N MET A 286 -12.09 -29.11 12.45
CA MET A 286 -13.38 -28.49 12.77
C MET A 286 -13.83 -27.51 11.69
N ASP A 287 -15.14 -27.35 11.57
CA ASP A 287 -15.73 -26.33 10.71
C ASP A 287 -15.59 -24.97 11.40
N THR A 288 -15.03 -24.01 10.66
CA THR A 288 -14.70 -22.68 11.18
C THR A 288 -14.82 -21.65 10.07
N PHE A 289 -14.62 -20.39 10.43
CA PHE A 289 -14.71 -19.25 9.52
C PHE A 289 -13.37 -18.52 9.44
N ARG A 290 -13.12 -17.83 8.32
CA ARG A 290 -11.82 -17.18 8.05
C ARG A 290 -11.48 -16.07 9.05
N ASP A 291 -12.51 -15.46 9.63
CA ASP A 291 -12.42 -14.38 10.61
C ASP A 291 -12.31 -14.89 12.06
N HIS A 292 -12.38 -16.20 12.29
CA HIS A 292 -12.16 -16.77 13.61
C HIS A 292 -10.70 -16.62 14.04
N ALA A 293 -10.52 -16.12 15.26
CA ALA A 293 -9.24 -16.05 15.92
C ALA A 293 -9.00 -17.27 16.81
N PHE A 294 -7.81 -17.87 16.72
CA PHE A 294 -7.39 -18.93 17.64
C PHE A 294 -6.13 -18.53 18.42
N GLU A 295 -6.05 -19.00 19.66
CA GLU A 295 -4.87 -18.98 20.53
C GLU A 295 -4.43 -20.42 20.78
N PHE A 296 -3.11 -20.63 20.83
CA PHE A 296 -2.51 -21.92 21.23
C PHE A 296 -1.76 -21.74 22.54
N HIS A 297 -2.11 -22.56 23.53
CA HIS A 297 -1.49 -22.48 24.86
C HIS A 297 -0.68 -23.74 25.11
N MET A 298 0.60 -23.58 25.44
CA MET A 298 1.50 -24.67 25.82
C MET A 298 2.43 -24.20 26.93
N ASN A 299 2.42 -24.88 28.07
CA ASN A 299 3.33 -24.62 29.20
C ASN A 299 3.37 -23.15 29.67
N GLY A 300 2.24 -22.43 29.61
CA GLY A 300 2.14 -21.02 29.99
C GLY A 300 2.54 -20.02 28.90
N ILE A 301 3.07 -20.49 27.76
CA ILE A 301 3.28 -19.69 26.56
C ILE A 301 1.96 -19.65 25.78
N VAL A 302 1.56 -18.45 25.40
CA VAL A 302 0.37 -18.20 24.58
C VAL A 302 0.81 -17.57 23.27
N ASP A 303 0.56 -18.25 22.16
CA ASP A 303 0.63 -17.64 20.83
C ASP A 303 -0.73 -16.99 20.53
N LYS A 304 -0.74 -15.67 20.30
CA LYS A 304 -1.96 -14.85 20.20
C LYS A 304 -2.22 -14.41 18.76
N ASN A 305 -3.50 -14.45 18.38
CA ASN A 305 -4.09 -13.92 17.15
C ASN A 305 -3.73 -14.65 15.85
N LEU A 306 -4.35 -15.81 15.65
CA LEU A 306 -4.48 -16.40 14.31
C LEU A 306 -5.77 -15.97 13.62
N SER A 307 -5.70 -15.00 12.71
CA SER A 307 -6.70 -14.90 11.65
C SER A 307 -6.48 -16.05 10.66
N LEU A 308 -7.54 -16.76 10.26
CA LEU A 308 -7.50 -17.88 9.31
C LEU A 308 -7.64 -17.42 7.84
N ASP A 309 -7.33 -16.16 7.57
CA ASP A 309 -7.47 -15.46 6.28
C ASP A 309 -6.65 -16.03 5.11
N THR A 310 -5.74 -16.98 5.36
CA THR A 310 -4.91 -17.64 4.34
C THR A 310 -5.01 -19.15 4.42
N ARG A 311 -4.75 -19.82 3.29
CA ARG A 311 -5.04 -21.25 3.07
C ARG A 311 -4.10 -22.23 3.79
N LEU A 312 -2.89 -21.81 4.13
CA LEU A 312 -1.90 -22.62 4.84
C LEU A 312 -1.07 -21.70 5.73
N ARG A 313 -0.95 -22.02 7.02
CA ARG A 313 -0.05 -21.31 7.94
C ARG A 313 0.77 -22.29 8.79
N ARG A 314 2.04 -21.93 9.00
CA ARG A 314 3.02 -22.62 9.86
C ARG A 314 3.36 -21.73 11.04
N PHE A 315 3.30 -22.26 12.25
CA PHE A 315 3.56 -21.51 13.48
C PHE A 315 4.66 -22.17 14.28
N SER A 316 5.77 -21.48 14.48
CA SER A 316 6.89 -21.99 15.26
C SER A 316 6.78 -21.47 16.70
N MET A 317 6.51 -22.36 17.64
CA MET A 317 6.72 -22.15 19.07
C MET A 317 8.15 -22.55 19.43
N GLU A 318 8.68 -22.05 20.55
CA GLU A 318 10.03 -22.39 21.02
C GLU A 318 10.25 -23.91 21.18
N THR A 319 9.17 -24.68 21.39
CA THR A 319 9.21 -26.14 21.60
C THR A 319 8.46 -26.95 20.53
N GLY A 320 8.19 -26.38 19.35
CA GLY A 320 7.59 -27.12 18.23
C GLY A 320 6.79 -26.30 17.23
N THR A 321 6.06 -26.94 16.32
CA THR A 321 5.28 -26.24 15.28
C THR A 321 3.82 -26.68 15.24
N VAL A 322 2.89 -25.73 15.07
CA VAL A 322 1.49 -26.02 14.72
C VAL A 322 1.27 -25.69 13.25
N PHE A 323 0.58 -26.59 12.54
CA PHE A 323 0.13 -26.34 11.18
C PHE A 323 -1.38 -26.18 11.16
N VAL A 324 -1.85 -25.20 10.40
CA VAL A 324 -3.27 -25.04 10.10
C VAL A 324 -3.45 -25.01 8.59
N TYR A 325 -4.26 -25.92 8.07
CA TYR A 325 -4.62 -26.00 6.66
C TYR A 325 -6.11 -26.33 6.48
N GLU A 326 -6.59 -26.13 5.26
CA GLU A 326 -7.95 -26.47 4.85
C GLU A 326 -8.01 -27.90 4.30
N GLU A 327 -8.92 -28.74 4.80
CA GLU A 327 -8.98 -30.19 4.52
C GLU A 327 -9.09 -30.54 3.02
N HIS A 328 -9.57 -29.62 2.16
CA HIS A 328 -9.66 -29.82 0.71
C HIS A 328 -8.34 -29.63 -0.05
N LEU A 329 -7.23 -29.33 0.63
CA LEU A 329 -5.91 -29.15 0.00
C LEU A 329 -5.07 -30.43 -0.10
N ASP A 330 -5.57 -31.57 0.39
CA ASP A 330 -4.96 -32.87 0.18
C ASP A 330 -5.71 -33.67 -0.89
N ALA A 331 -5.41 -33.33 -2.15
CA ALA A 331 -5.46 -34.23 -3.31
C ALA A 331 -4.25 -33.97 -4.20
#